data_AF-A0AA41YTV1-F1
#
_entry.id   AF-A0AA41YTV1-F1
#
_cell.length_a   1.000
_cell.length_b   1.000
_cell.length_c   1.000
_cell.angle_alpha   90.00
_cell.angle_beta   90.00
_cell.angle_gamma   90.00
#
_symmetry.space_group_name_H-M   'P 1'
#
loop_
_entity.id
_entity.type
_entity.pdbx_description
1 polymer ?
#
loop_
_entity_poly.entity_id
_entity_poly.type
_entity_poly.pdbx_seq_one_letter_code
_entity_poly.pdbx_strand_id
1 'polypeptide(L)'
;MIRSRQPSSFGLVLVFALGALLAAGQPLQAADRSVTILEGVEEPPPDAAPPPAGAAPLTALKTENPAGVVLNILPNGNLHLGAQIALTVSTQRPGFIVIVDINAEGRWTQIYPNMLSLSRTAGDVATANLIRPGSPVTIPNLTSPLARFVFKADPPRGNGAIVAILSDRPVQIIDLPETPASPTNLQAAVDALAQSVIGLKIASSKDARSFSPGVWSFAAAPYTIE
;
A
#
# COMPACT_ATOMS: atom_id res chain seq x y z
N MET A 1 60.83 8.23 -9.08
CA MET A 1 59.77 9.26 -8.98
C MET A 1 58.43 8.61 -9.26
N ILE A 2 57.48 8.81 -8.36
CA ILE A 2 56.15 8.21 -8.29
C ILE A 2 55.14 9.03 -9.13
N ARG A 3 54.23 8.36 -9.85
CA ARG A 3 52.80 8.70 -10.10
C ARG A 3 52.25 7.72 -11.16
N SER A 4 51.59 6.63 -10.77
CA SER A 4 50.16 6.55 -10.42
C SER A 4 49.24 7.25 -11.42
N ARG A 5 48.68 6.48 -12.39
CA ARG A 5 47.38 6.72 -13.03
C ARG A 5 46.73 5.39 -13.44
N GLN A 6 45.72 5.03 -12.68
CA GLN A 6 44.55 4.21 -13.03
C GLN A 6 43.37 4.88 -12.27
N PRO A 7 42.08 4.63 -12.57
CA PRO A 7 41.52 3.66 -13.52
C PRO A 7 40.42 4.25 -14.42
N SER A 8 39.85 3.45 -15.31
CA SER A 8 38.39 3.35 -15.52
C SER A 8 38.10 2.19 -16.46
N SER A 9 37.94 1.01 -15.87
CA SER A 9 37.17 -0.09 -16.43
C SER A 9 35.69 0.29 -16.45
N PHE A 10 34.95 -0.11 -17.48
CA PHE A 10 33.76 -0.97 -17.39
C PHE A 10 33.04 -0.97 -18.74
N GLY A 11 33.42 -1.93 -19.58
CA GLY A 11 32.56 -2.47 -20.62
C GLY A 11 32.40 -3.95 -20.33
N LEU A 12 31.20 -4.38 -19.92
CA LEU A 12 30.79 -5.77 -20.09
C LEU A 12 29.27 -5.85 -20.23
N VAL A 13 28.87 -6.22 -21.44
CA VAL A 13 27.58 -6.78 -21.81
C VAL A 13 27.54 -8.22 -21.33
N LEU A 14 26.43 -8.69 -20.75
CA LEU A 14 26.18 -10.13 -20.66
C LEU A 14 24.74 -10.47 -21.02
N VAL A 15 24.62 -11.35 -22.02
CA VAL A 15 23.41 -12.06 -22.47
C VAL A 15 23.43 -13.48 -21.88
N PHE A 16 22.22 -14.02 -21.66
CA PHE A 16 21.85 -15.32 -21.07
C PHE A 16 22.70 -16.56 -21.48
N ALA A 17 22.88 -17.47 -20.52
CA ALA A 17 23.04 -18.90 -20.78
C ALA A 17 22.42 -19.77 -19.66
N LEU A 18 21.75 -20.82 -20.12
CA LEU A 18 21.02 -21.86 -19.41
C LEU A 18 21.98 -22.81 -18.66
N GLY A 19 21.67 -23.16 -17.41
CA GLY A 19 22.40 -24.17 -16.64
C GLY A 19 21.59 -24.69 -15.46
N ALA A 20 21.14 -25.94 -15.57
CA ALA A 20 20.44 -26.65 -14.51
C ALA A 20 21.42 -27.20 -13.46
N LEU A 21 21.10 -27.03 -12.18
CA LEU A 21 21.64 -27.84 -11.09
C LEU A 21 20.58 -27.99 -9.99
N LEU A 22 20.22 -29.23 -9.66
CA LEU A 22 19.34 -29.60 -8.56
C LEU A 22 20.00 -29.31 -7.21
N ALA A 23 19.27 -28.69 -6.28
CA ALA A 23 19.52 -28.81 -4.86
C ALA A 23 18.21 -28.67 -4.05
N ALA A 24 17.97 -29.70 -3.24
CA ALA A 24 17.12 -29.87 -2.06
C ALA A 24 16.08 -28.78 -1.68
N GLY A 25 14.88 -29.25 -1.37
CA GLY A 25 13.74 -28.45 -0.93
C GLY A 25 14.00 -27.65 0.36
N GLN A 26 13.51 -26.42 0.34
CA GLN A 26 13.13 -25.67 1.53
C GLN A 26 11.61 -25.43 1.46
N PRO A 27 10.84 -25.79 2.49
CA PRO A 27 9.46 -25.33 2.58
C PRO A 27 9.45 -23.82 2.89
N LEU A 28 8.68 -23.09 2.06
CA LEU A 28 7.94 -21.85 2.33
C LEU A 28 8.42 -21.01 3.52
N GLN A 29 9.19 -19.97 3.24
CA GLN A 29 9.35 -18.85 4.16
C GLN A 29 8.18 -17.88 3.98
N ALA A 30 7.04 -18.22 4.60
CA ALA A 30 5.98 -17.27 4.92
C ALA A 30 6.50 -16.36 6.04
N ALA A 31 7.32 -15.38 5.68
CA ALA A 31 7.81 -14.37 6.63
C ALA A 31 6.88 -13.16 6.63
N ASP A 32 6.11 -13.08 7.71
CA ASP A 32 5.90 -11.87 8.51
C ASP A 32 5.26 -10.68 7.78
N ARG A 33 3.97 -10.84 7.45
CA ARG A 33 3.14 -9.79 6.84
C ARG A 33 1.93 -9.57 7.73
N SER A 34 1.67 -8.33 8.13
CA SER A 34 0.46 -7.95 8.87
C SER A 34 -0.83 -8.05 8.03
N VAL A 35 -0.68 -8.35 6.74
CA VAL A 35 -1.77 -8.68 5.83
C VAL A 35 -1.27 -9.77 4.88
N THR A 36 -1.66 -11.00 5.14
CA THR A 36 -1.40 -12.11 4.22
C THR A 36 -2.43 -12.12 3.09
N ILE A 37 -1.95 -12.00 1.85
CA ILE A 37 -2.78 -12.16 0.66
C ILE A 37 -2.85 -13.67 0.33
N LEU A 38 -4.01 -14.28 0.55
CA LEU A 38 -4.23 -15.68 0.19
C LEU A 38 -4.81 -15.82 -1.22
N GLU A 39 -4.22 -16.71 -2.02
CA GLU A 39 -4.84 -17.28 -3.23
C GLU A 39 -5.65 -18.52 -2.81
N GLY A 40 -6.97 -18.47 -2.91
CA GLY A 40 -7.84 -19.65 -2.72
C GLY A 40 -9.06 -19.44 -1.80
N VAL A 41 -10.24 -19.39 -2.45
CA VAL A 41 -11.64 -19.74 -2.09
C VAL A 41 -12.09 -19.82 -0.61
N GLU A 42 -13.12 -19.06 -0.23
CA GLU A 42 -14.44 -19.54 0.28
C GLU A 42 -15.43 -18.36 0.31
N GLU A 43 -16.64 -18.56 -0.24
CA GLU A 43 -17.76 -17.61 -0.20
C GLU A 43 -18.19 -17.40 1.28
N PRO A 44 -18.39 -16.17 1.75
CA PRO A 44 -18.75 -15.95 3.15
C PRO A 44 -20.14 -16.56 3.42
N PRO A 45 -20.32 -17.29 4.54
CA PRO A 45 -21.61 -17.87 4.89
C PRO A 45 -22.67 -16.76 5.04
N PRO A 46 -23.92 -17.00 4.60
CA PRO A 46 -24.99 -15.99 4.54
C PRO A 46 -25.55 -15.53 5.89
N ASP A 47 -24.83 -15.72 7.00
CA ASP A 47 -25.34 -15.51 8.36
C ASP A 47 -24.39 -14.70 9.27
N ALA A 48 -23.56 -13.82 8.69
CA ALA A 48 -22.80 -12.85 9.47
C ALA A 48 -23.76 -11.85 10.14
N ALA A 49 -23.96 -12.04 11.45
CA ALA A 49 -24.77 -11.17 12.30
C ALA A 49 -24.41 -9.69 12.14
N PRO A 50 -25.39 -8.77 12.23
CA PRO A 50 -25.12 -7.34 12.16
C PRO A 50 -24.14 -6.91 13.27
N PRO A 51 -23.15 -6.04 12.97
CA PRO A 51 -22.12 -5.67 13.94
C PRO A 51 -22.75 -4.94 15.14
N PRO A 52 -22.24 -5.19 16.37
CA PRO A 52 -22.73 -4.52 17.56
C PRO A 52 -22.52 -3.00 17.44
N ALA A 53 -23.62 -2.26 17.62
CA ALA A 53 -23.63 -0.81 17.74
C ALA A 53 -22.99 -0.42 19.08
N GLY A 54 -21.70 -0.08 19.07
CA GLY A 54 -21.02 0.33 20.31
C GLY A 54 -19.51 0.53 20.24
N ALA A 55 -18.88 0.47 19.06
CA ALA A 55 -17.47 0.86 18.95
C ALA A 55 -17.33 2.38 19.11
N ALA A 56 -16.61 2.82 20.15
CA ALA A 56 -16.23 4.22 20.28
C ALA A 56 -15.52 4.66 18.99
N PRO A 57 -15.83 5.84 18.43
CA PRO A 57 -15.18 6.31 17.22
C PRO A 57 -13.69 6.46 17.52
N LEU A 58 -12.87 5.68 16.82
CA LEU A 58 -11.42 5.86 16.85
C LEU A 58 -11.11 7.31 16.49
N THR A 59 -10.20 7.94 17.26
CA THR A 59 -9.87 9.35 17.08
C THR A 59 -9.46 9.62 15.63
N ALA A 60 -10.20 10.51 14.96
CA ALA A 60 -9.89 10.89 13.59
C ALA A 60 -8.47 11.46 13.50
N LEU A 61 -7.67 10.92 12.60
CA LEU A 61 -6.29 11.33 12.36
C LEU A 61 -6.28 12.55 11.43
N LYS A 62 -5.49 13.56 11.80
CA LYS A 62 -5.36 14.80 11.01
C LYS A 62 -4.39 14.57 9.86
N THR A 63 -4.73 15.08 8.68
CA THR A 63 -3.94 14.91 7.45
C THR A 63 -4.09 16.12 6.53
N GLU A 64 -3.08 16.40 5.72
CA GLU A 64 -3.18 17.39 4.65
C GLU A 64 -3.94 16.82 3.47
N ASN A 65 -5.11 17.40 3.16
CA ASN A 65 -6.03 16.79 2.21
C ASN A 65 -6.64 17.80 1.21
N PRO A 66 -5.82 18.44 0.36
CA PRO A 66 -6.32 19.42 -0.62
C PRO A 66 -7.21 18.81 -1.71
N ALA A 67 -7.17 17.48 -1.91
CA ALA A 67 -8.02 16.77 -2.87
C ALA A 67 -9.32 16.19 -2.29
N GLY A 68 -9.58 16.41 -0.99
CA GLY A 68 -10.80 15.92 -0.33
C GLY A 68 -10.93 14.39 -0.39
N VAL A 69 -9.83 13.67 -0.22
CA VAL A 69 -9.78 12.20 -0.13
C VAL A 69 -10.53 11.75 1.12
N VAL A 70 -11.40 10.77 0.99
CA VAL A 70 -12.09 10.12 2.11
C VAL A 70 -11.77 8.65 2.06
N LEU A 71 -11.35 8.11 3.20
CA LEU A 71 -11.01 6.70 3.40
C LEU A 71 -11.87 6.14 4.53
N ASN A 72 -12.53 5.01 4.28
CA ASN A 72 -13.30 4.27 5.28
C ASN A 72 -12.89 2.80 5.28
N ILE A 73 -12.74 2.22 6.47
CA ILE A 73 -12.52 0.80 6.69
C ILE A 73 -13.88 0.13 6.91
N LEU A 74 -14.16 -0.93 6.15
CA LEU A 74 -15.36 -1.74 6.27
C LEU A 74 -15.03 -3.11 6.90
N PRO A 75 -15.87 -3.58 7.85
CA PRO A 75 -17.09 -2.95 8.33
C PRO A 75 -16.84 -1.79 9.31
N ASN A 76 -15.71 -1.79 10.03
CA ASN A 76 -15.27 -0.72 10.92
C ASN A 76 -13.77 -0.91 11.26
N GLY A 77 -13.21 0.00 12.07
CA GLY A 77 -11.80 -0.04 12.46
C GLY A 77 -11.46 -0.98 13.63
N ASN A 78 -12.42 -1.64 14.29
CA ASN A 78 -12.12 -2.67 15.30
C ASN A 78 -12.10 -4.03 14.64
N LEU A 79 -10.92 -4.62 14.57
CA LEU A 79 -10.64 -5.81 13.79
C LEU A 79 -10.26 -6.95 14.73
N HIS A 80 -10.79 -8.14 14.48
CA HIS A 80 -10.28 -9.36 15.08
C HIS A 80 -9.15 -9.91 14.20
N LEU A 81 -8.19 -10.63 14.80
CA LEU A 81 -7.22 -11.39 14.01
C LEU A 81 -7.92 -12.31 12.98
N GLY A 82 -7.43 -12.24 11.74
CA GLY A 82 -7.97 -12.93 10.57
C GLY A 82 -9.18 -12.27 9.92
N ALA A 83 -9.72 -11.18 10.48
CA ALA A 83 -10.89 -10.50 9.94
C ALA A 83 -10.61 -9.97 8.53
N GLN A 84 -11.54 -10.19 7.61
CA GLN A 84 -11.46 -9.64 6.27
C GLN A 84 -11.97 -8.20 6.27
N ILE A 85 -11.22 -7.30 5.64
CA ILE A 85 -11.59 -5.89 5.52
C ILE A 85 -11.66 -5.45 4.07
N ALA A 86 -12.47 -4.42 3.83
CA ALA A 86 -12.51 -3.68 2.57
C ALA A 86 -12.34 -2.19 2.85
N LEU A 87 -11.78 -1.47 1.89
CA LEU A 87 -11.47 -0.05 2.00
C LEU A 87 -12.28 0.70 0.96
N THR A 88 -13.09 1.65 1.39
CA THR A 88 -13.77 2.56 0.48
C THR A 88 -12.99 3.86 0.40
N VAL A 89 -12.60 4.24 -0.82
CA VAL A 89 -11.89 5.49 -1.09
C VAL A 89 -12.71 6.33 -2.04
N SER A 90 -12.84 7.63 -1.75
CA SER A 90 -13.43 8.61 -2.67
C SER A 90 -12.61 9.89 -2.67
N THR A 91 -12.70 10.67 -3.74
CA THR A 91 -11.92 11.91 -3.89
C THR A 91 -12.75 13.01 -4.56
N GLN A 92 -12.37 14.27 -4.37
CA GLN A 92 -12.93 15.40 -5.10
C GLN A 92 -12.09 15.80 -6.31
N ARG A 93 -10.84 15.33 -6.39
CA ARG A 93 -9.93 15.53 -7.53
C ARG A 93 -9.47 14.19 -8.11
N PRO A 94 -9.28 14.09 -9.43
CA PRO A 94 -8.71 12.88 -10.03
C PRO A 94 -7.26 12.72 -9.59
N GLY A 95 -6.82 11.47 -9.43
CA GLY A 95 -5.44 11.17 -9.06
C GLY A 95 -5.17 9.69 -8.92
N PHE A 96 -3.93 9.35 -8.63
CA PHE A 96 -3.46 7.98 -8.48
C PHE A 96 -3.39 7.64 -7.00
N ILE A 97 -4.17 6.63 -6.60
CA ILE A 97 -4.29 6.25 -5.19
C ILE A 97 -3.26 5.18 -4.83
N VAL A 98 -2.58 5.40 -3.70
CA VAL A 98 -1.73 4.44 -3.03
C VAL A 98 -2.25 4.29 -1.61
N ILE A 99 -2.28 3.07 -1.09
CA ILE A 99 -2.71 2.78 0.27
C ILE A 99 -1.55 2.11 1.00
N VAL A 100 -1.21 2.71 2.13
CA VAL A 100 -0.15 2.26 3.03
C VAL A 100 -0.79 1.89 4.36
N ASP A 101 -0.41 0.74 4.87
CA ASP A 101 -0.69 0.30 6.23
C ASP A 101 0.45 0.74 7.17
N ILE A 102 0.08 1.30 8.32
CA ILE A 102 0.96 1.57 9.45
C ILE A 102 0.51 0.63 10.57
N ASN A 103 1.27 -0.43 10.79
CA ASN A 103 0.92 -1.43 11.81
C ASN A 103 1.22 -0.94 13.24
N ALA A 104 0.88 -1.76 14.24
CA ALA A 104 1.07 -1.40 15.66
C ALA A 104 2.53 -1.23 16.09
N GLU A 105 3.48 -1.74 15.31
CA GLU A 105 4.92 -1.54 15.51
C GLU A 105 5.43 -0.28 14.78
N GLY A 106 4.56 0.42 14.05
CA GLY A 106 4.91 1.59 13.26
C GLY A 106 5.52 1.26 11.90
N ARG A 107 5.53 -0.01 11.47
CA ARG A 107 6.05 -0.43 10.17
C ARG A 107 5.11 0.03 9.06
N TRP A 108 5.69 0.59 8.00
CA TRP A 108 4.93 1.05 6.83
C TRP A 108 4.95 -0.02 5.73
N THR A 109 3.79 -0.39 5.23
CA THR A 109 3.67 -1.37 4.14
C THR A 109 2.68 -0.88 3.11
N GLN A 110 3.09 -0.76 1.85
CA GLN A 110 2.14 -0.49 0.77
C GLN A 110 1.28 -1.74 0.51
N ILE A 111 -0.03 -1.63 0.73
CA ILE A 111 -0.99 -2.72 0.49
C ILE A 111 -1.73 -2.57 -0.85
N TYR A 112 -1.76 -1.35 -1.39
CA TYR A 112 -2.30 -1.05 -2.72
C TYR A 112 -1.55 0.11 -3.38
N PRO A 113 -1.28 0.06 -4.70
CA PRO A 113 -1.39 -1.11 -5.56
C PRO A 113 -0.45 -2.23 -5.11
N ASN A 114 -0.84 -3.47 -5.39
CA ASN A 114 -0.01 -4.66 -5.23
C ASN A 114 0.08 -5.45 -6.55
N MET A 115 0.99 -6.43 -6.63
CA MET A 115 1.21 -7.21 -7.85
C MET A 115 -0.08 -7.84 -8.43
N LEU A 116 -1.00 -8.28 -7.57
CA LEU A 116 -2.27 -8.90 -7.99
C LEU A 116 -3.28 -7.90 -8.55
N SER A 117 -3.22 -6.65 -8.10
CA SER A 117 -4.01 -5.54 -8.65
C SER A 117 -3.44 -5.02 -9.97
N LEU A 118 -2.11 -4.99 -10.12
CA LEU A 118 -1.44 -4.49 -11.32
C LEU A 118 -1.50 -5.50 -12.48
N SER A 119 -1.39 -6.80 -12.20
CA SER A 119 -1.41 -7.87 -13.22
C SER A 119 -2.74 -8.06 -13.94
N ARG A 120 -3.82 -7.41 -13.47
CA ARG A 120 -5.19 -7.58 -14.00
C ARG A 120 -5.75 -6.40 -14.74
N THR A 121 -5.02 -5.29 -14.85
CA THR A 121 -5.46 -4.17 -15.69
C THR A 121 -5.20 -4.55 -17.14
N ALA A 122 -6.23 -5.04 -17.84
CA ALA A 122 -6.16 -5.40 -19.25
C ALA A 122 -5.87 -4.14 -20.08
N GLY A 123 -4.60 -3.88 -20.36
CA GLY A 123 -4.14 -2.93 -21.38
C GLY A 123 -3.36 -1.73 -20.86
N ASP A 124 -3.59 -1.23 -19.65
CA ASP A 124 -2.87 -0.04 -19.16
C ASP A 124 -2.58 -0.07 -17.65
N VAL A 125 -1.49 -0.73 -17.28
CA VAL A 125 -0.98 -0.76 -15.90
C VAL A 125 -0.79 0.67 -15.37
N ALA A 126 -0.49 1.65 -16.23
CA ALA A 126 -0.23 3.04 -15.82
C ALA A 126 -1.46 3.74 -15.22
N THR A 127 -2.68 3.25 -15.47
CA THR A 127 -3.93 3.81 -14.92
C THR A 127 -4.65 2.89 -13.95
N ALA A 128 -4.02 1.77 -13.56
CA ALA A 128 -4.60 0.73 -12.69
C ALA A 128 -5.14 1.25 -11.35
N ASN A 129 -4.57 2.35 -10.84
CA ASN A 129 -4.93 2.98 -9.57
C ASN A 129 -5.42 4.42 -9.74
N LEU A 130 -5.85 4.80 -10.94
CA LEU A 130 -6.46 6.10 -11.18
C LEU A 130 -7.88 6.12 -10.59
N ILE A 131 -8.13 7.02 -9.63
CA ILE A 131 -9.47 7.29 -9.11
C ILE A 131 -9.99 8.62 -9.69
N ARG A 132 -11.30 8.68 -9.93
CA ARG A 132 -11.99 9.86 -10.47
C ARG A 132 -12.98 10.42 -9.46
N PRO A 133 -13.21 11.75 -9.45
CA PRO A 133 -14.21 12.36 -8.58
C PRO A 133 -15.60 11.79 -8.83
N GLY A 134 -16.39 11.65 -7.76
CA GLY A 134 -17.77 11.17 -7.83
C GLY A 134 -17.94 9.66 -8.03
N SER A 135 -16.85 8.90 -8.09
CA SER A 135 -16.86 7.44 -8.16
C SER A 135 -16.05 6.83 -7.03
N PRO A 136 -16.68 6.58 -5.85
CA PRO A 136 -16.03 5.84 -4.78
C PRO A 136 -15.60 4.45 -5.26
N VAL A 137 -14.39 4.04 -4.87
CA VAL A 137 -13.83 2.73 -5.19
C VAL A 137 -13.72 1.92 -3.91
N THR A 138 -14.16 0.67 -3.95
CA THR A 138 -13.96 -0.30 -2.87
C THR A 138 -12.78 -1.21 -3.22
N ILE A 139 -11.84 -1.38 -2.29
CA ILE A 139 -10.60 -2.14 -2.45
C ILE A 139 -10.49 -3.16 -1.31
N PRO A 140 -10.43 -4.47 -1.59
CA PRO A 140 -10.63 -5.07 -2.91
C PRO A 140 -12.06 -4.89 -3.40
N ASN A 141 -12.26 -4.82 -4.73
CA ASN A 141 -13.60 -4.77 -5.30
C ASN A 141 -14.20 -6.18 -5.34
N LEU A 142 -14.73 -6.65 -4.21
CA LEU A 142 -15.30 -8.00 -4.07
C LEU A 142 -16.46 -8.31 -5.02
N THR A 143 -17.12 -7.28 -5.58
CA THR A 143 -18.18 -7.47 -6.59
C THR A 143 -17.63 -7.80 -7.98
N SER A 144 -16.34 -7.55 -8.21
CA SER A 144 -15.66 -7.96 -9.43
C SER A 144 -15.18 -9.40 -9.30
N PRO A 145 -15.55 -10.30 -10.24
CA PRO A 145 -14.97 -11.65 -10.31
C PRO A 145 -13.44 -11.65 -10.44
N LEU A 146 -12.85 -10.49 -10.78
CA LEU A 146 -11.43 -10.26 -10.88
C LEU A 146 -10.77 -9.81 -9.57
N ALA A 147 -11.50 -9.60 -8.48
CA ALA A 147 -10.89 -9.38 -7.17
C ALA A 147 -10.63 -10.75 -6.50
N ARG A 148 -9.45 -11.33 -6.74
CA ARG A 148 -9.00 -12.54 -6.01
C ARG A 148 -7.96 -12.22 -4.93
N PHE A 149 -8.12 -11.10 -4.24
CA PHE A 149 -7.38 -10.82 -3.01
C PHE A 149 -8.34 -10.24 -1.98
N VAL A 150 -8.04 -10.51 -0.73
CA VAL A 150 -8.72 -9.97 0.44
C VAL A 150 -7.66 -9.36 1.34
N PHE A 151 -8.00 -8.28 2.05
CA PHE A 151 -7.18 -7.81 3.15
C PHE A 151 -7.62 -8.55 4.41
N LYS A 152 -6.67 -9.16 5.11
CA LYS A 152 -6.89 -9.80 6.40
C LYS A 152 -6.10 -9.07 7.48
N ALA A 153 -6.73 -8.82 8.62
CA ALA A 153 -6.01 -8.36 9.81
C ALA A 153 -5.09 -9.47 10.31
N ASP A 154 -3.78 -9.28 10.25
CA ASP A 154 -2.76 -10.21 10.74
C ASP A 154 -1.97 -9.52 11.89
N PRO A 155 -1.19 -10.24 12.69
CA PRO A 155 -0.35 -9.65 13.73
C PRO A 155 0.58 -8.53 13.20
N PRO A 156 1.00 -7.57 14.05
CA PRO A 156 0.82 -7.52 15.50
C PRO A 156 -0.54 -6.98 15.94
N ARG A 157 -1.00 -7.43 17.12
CA ARG A 157 -2.16 -6.82 17.80
C ARG A 157 -1.82 -5.42 18.30
N GLY A 158 -2.81 -4.53 18.29
CA GLY A 158 -2.65 -3.15 18.73
C GLY A 158 -3.24 -2.15 17.75
N ASN A 159 -2.86 -0.89 17.92
CA ASN A 159 -3.42 0.24 17.16
C ASN A 159 -2.58 0.51 15.91
N GLY A 160 -3.22 0.56 14.75
CA GLY A 160 -2.60 0.94 13.48
C GLY A 160 -3.43 1.98 12.73
N ALA A 161 -2.98 2.34 11.55
CA ALA A 161 -3.72 3.21 10.65
C ALA A 161 -3.53 2.80 9.20
N ILE A 162 -4.62 2.84 8.44
CA ILE A 162 -4.56 2.77 6.98
C ILE A 162 -4.54 4.19 6.46
N VAL A 163 -3.58 4.50 5.59
CA VAL A 163 -3.39 5.81 5.00
C VAL A 163 -3.56 5.72 3.49
N ALA A 164 -4.56 6.44 2.98
CA ALA A 164 -4.78 6.67 1.56
C ALA A 164 -3.98 7.91 1.14
N ILE A 165 -3.15 7.75 0.12
CA ILE A 165 -2.28 8.77 -0.46
C ILE A 165 -2.70 8.97 -1.91
N LEU A 166 -3.17 10.16 -2.24
CA LEU A 166 -3.51 10.54 -3.61
C LEU A 166 -2.40 11.41 -4.20
N SER A 167 -1.94 11.03 -5.38
CA SER A 167 -1.01 11.80 -6.21
C SER A 167 -1.74 12.38 -7.42
N ASP A 168 -1.45 13.63 -7.78
CA ASP A 168 -1.89 14.23 -9.05
C ASP A 168 -1.17 13.63 -10.28
N ARG A 169 -0.07 12.92 -10.07
CA ARG A 169 0.75 12.29 -11.11
C ARG A 169 0.76 10.75 -11.01
N PRO A 170 1.00 10.03 -12.12
CA PRO A 170 1.07 8.58 -12.11
C PRO A 170 2.13 8.07 -11.12
N VAL A 171 1.68 7.34 -10.10
CA VAL A 171 2.54 6.66 -9.13
C VAL A 171 1.90 5.32 -8.79
N GLN A 172 2.70 4.26 -8.77
CA GLN A 172 2.24 2.91 -8.43
C GLN A 172 2.95 2.33 -7.22
N ILE A 173 4.22 2.70 -7.03
CA ILE A 173 5.06 2.25 -5.93
C ILE A 173 5.71 3.49 -5.32
N ILE A 174 5.60 3.60 -4.02
CA ILE A 174 6.26 4.61 -3.21
C ILE A 174 7.47 3.96 -2.54
N ASP A 175 8.61 4.66 -2.55
CA ASP A 175 9.78 4.24 -1.78
C ASP A 175 9.52 4.57 -0.31
N LEU A 176 9.30 3.52 0.48
CA LEU A 176 9.05 3.62 1.91
C LEU A 176 10.32 3.23 2.66
N PRO A 177 10.72 3.98 3.71
CA PRO A 177 11.87 3.60 4.53
C PRO A 177 11.63 2.23 5.18
N GLU A 178 12.64 1.35 5.10
CA GLU A 178 12.58 0.00 5.70
C GLU A 178 12.43 0.05 7.23
N THR A 179 13.02 1.06 7.87
CA THR A 179 12.91 1.32 9.30
C THR A 179 12.37 2.73 9.52
N PRO A 180 11.05 2.91 9.59
CA PRO A 180 10.48 4.21 9.95
C PRO A 180 10.90 4.58 11.38
N ALA A 181 11.08 5.87 11.64
CA ALA A 181 11.38 6.35 12.99
C ALA A 181 10.28 5.89 13.94
N SER A 182 10.63 5.31 15.09
CA SER A 182 9.67 4.81 16.09
C SER A 182 8.78 5.96 16.57
N PRO A 183 7.53 6.04 16.10
CA PRO A 183 6.70 7.21 16.34
C PRO A 183 6.15 7.15 17.77
N THR A 184 6.09 8.28 18.45
CA THR A 184 5.60 8.35 19.85
C THR A 184 4.11 8.01 19.96
N ASN A 185 3.34 8.22 18.88
CA ASN A 185 1.93 7.89 18.78
C ASN A 185 1.52 7.72 17.29
N LEU A 186 0.28 7.28 17.07
CA LEU A 186 -0.23 7.02 15.72
C LEU A 186 -0.30 8.27 14.83
N GLN A 187 -0.63 9.43 15.40
CA GLN A 187 -0.64 10.69 14.63
C GLN A 187 0.76 11.04 14.13
N ALA A 188 1.78 10.92 14.99
CA ALA A 188 3.17 11.15 14.61
C ALA A 188 3.65 10.16 13.52
N ALA A 189 3.13 8.92 13.53
CA ALA A 189 3.42 7.94 12.48
C ALA A 189 2.86 8.38 11.12
N VAL A 190 1.60 8.84 11.09
CA VAL A 190 0.95 9.37 9.88
C VAL A 190 1.65 10.64 9.38
N ASP A 191 2.02 11.55 10.29
CA ASP A 191 2.73 12.77 9.94
C ASP A 191 4.11 12.46 9.34
N ALA A 192 4.84 11.50 9.91
CA ALA A 192 6.13 11.04 9.40
C ALA A 192 6.01 10.41 8.01
N LEU A 193 4.98 9.59 7.78
CA LEU A 193 4.69 9.02 6.46
C LEU A 193 4.39 10.13 5.45
N ALA A 194 3.53 11.08 5.81
CA ALA A 194 3.18 12.20 4.93
C ALA A 194 4.42 13.02 4.56
N GLN A 195 5.27 13.36 5.53
CA GLN A 195 6.54 14.07 5.28
C GLN A 195 7.48 13.30 4.37
N SER A 196 7.62 11.98 4.58
CA SER A 196 8.42 11.11 3.71
C SER A 196 7.93 11.16 2.26
N VAL A 197 6.61 11.07 2.07
CA VAL A 197 5.97 11.05 0.74
C VAL A 197 6.07 12.41 0.04
N ILE A 198 5.85 13.51 0.77
CA ILE A 198 5.96 14.87 0.21
C ILE A 198 7.37 15.14 -0.33
N GLY A 199 8.41 14.56 0.29
CA GLY A 199 9.79 14.66 -0.17
C GLY A 199 10.10 13.89 -1.47
N LEU A 200 9.20 13.01 -1.91
CA LEU A 200 9.43 12.18 -3.09
C LEU A 200 9.27 12.97 -4.38
N LYS A 201 10.15 12.66 -5.33
CA LYS A 201 10.03 13.15 -6.69
C LYS A 201 9.50 12.02 -7.57
N ILE A 202 8.46 12.32 -8.33
CA ILE A 202 7.80 11.35 -9.22
C ILE A 202 8.49 11.40 -10.57
N ALA A 203 8.92 10.23 -11.07
CA ALA A 203 9.44 10.09 -12.42
C ALA A 203 8.34 10.40 -13.45
N SER A 204 8.67 11.17 -14.48
CA SER A 204 7.74 11.47 -15.55
C SER A 204 7.48 10.24 -16.41
N SER A 205 6.20 9.97 -16.72
CA SER A 205 5.83 8.89 -17.65
C SER A 205 6.34 9.13 -19.08
N LYS A 206 6.67 10.39 -19.43
CA LYS A 206 7.20 10.77 -20.74
C LYS A 206 8.72 10.73 -20.83
N ASP A 207 9.41 10.85 -19.69
CA ASP A 207 10.87 10.84 -19.62
C ASP A 207 11.32 10.30 -18.26
N ALA A 208 11.84 9.07 -18.26
CA ALA A 208 12.31 8.37 -17.06
C ALA A 208 13.48 9.06 -16.35
N ARG A 209 14.11 10.08 -16.97
CA ARG A 209 15.17 10.89 -16.35
C ARG A 209 14.66 12.20 -15.75
N SER A 210 13.39 12.53 -15.97
CA SER A 210 12.75 13.73 -15.44
C SER A 210 11.99 13.40 -14.17
N PHE A 211 12.30 14.11 -13.10
CA PHE A 211 11.65 13.96 -11.79
C PHE A 211 10.97 15.28 -11.43
N SER A 212 9.70 15.23 -11.03
CA SER A 212 8.94 16.41 -10.61
C SER A 212 8.34 16.20 -9.23
N PRO A 213 8.19 17.28 -8.44
CA PRO A 213 7.37 17.21 -7.23
C PRO A 213 5.93 16.86 -7.62
N GLY A 214 5.29 16.01 -6.81
CA GLY A 214 3.85 15.73 -6.89
C GLY A 214 3.06 16.64 -5.96
N VAL A 215 1.77 16.80 -6.25
CA VAL A 215 0.80 17.32 -5.29
C VAL A 215 0.16 16.14 -4.60
N TRP A 216 0.37 16.05 -3.29
CA TRP A 216 -0.09 14.92 -2.48
C TRP A 216 -1.32 15.29 -1.67
N SER A 217 -2.16 14.30 -1.38
CA SER A 217 -3.26 14.42 -0.42
C SER A 217 -3.39 13.13 0.37
N PHE A 218 -3.73 13.27 1.64
CA PHE A 218 -3.72 12.17 2.59
C PHE A 218 -5.10 12.05 3.25
N ALA A 219 -5.52 10.82 3.50
CA ALA A 219 -6.63 10.50 4.39
C ALA A 219 -6.23 9.29 5.23
N ALA A 220 -6.41 9.37 6.54
CA ALA A 220 -6.01 8.31 7.45
C ALA A 220 -7.23 7.79 8.21
N ALA A 221 -7.37 6.47 8.24
CA ALA A 221 -8.39 5.75 8.99
C ALA A 221 -7.69 4.88 10.05
N PRO A 222 -7.83 5.22 11.35
CA PRO A 222 -7.28 4.38 12.41
C PRO A 222 -8.01 3.02 12.48
N TYR A 223 -7.30 2.01 12.97
CA TYR A 223 -7.86 0.71 13.32
C TYR A 223 -7.19 0.14 14.57
N THR A 224 -7.81 -0.87 15.18
CA THR A 224 -7.27 -1.65 16.29
C THR A 224 -7.47 -3.13 16.00
N ILE A 225 -6.43 -3.94 16.18
CA ILE A 225 -6.49 -5.40 16.10
C ILE A 225 -6.49 -5.98 17.53
N GLU A 226 -7.55 -6.72 17.88
CA GLU A 226 -7.74 -7.39 19.17
C GLU A 226 -7.37 -8.89 19.17
#